data_AF-A0AB36AH56-F1
#
_entry.id   AF-A0AB36AH56-F1
#
_cell.length_a   1.000
_cell.length_b   1.000
_cell.length_c   1.000
_cell.angle_alpha   90.00
_cell.angle_beta   90.00
_cell.angle_gamma   90.00
#
_symmetry.space_group_name_H-M   'P 1'
#
loop_
_entity.id
_entity.type
_entity.pdbx_description
1 polymer ?
#
loop_
_entity_poly.entity_id
_entity_poly.type
_entity_poly.pdbx_seq_one_letter_code
_entity_poly.pdbx_strand_id
1 'polypeptide(L)' 'EMIREMIDFVNVHNILEMKDLIDYASKNRFDDWFPLLCDNSLIIMDAYIRSNRNSQSPKKIVKKL' A
#
# COMPACT_ATOMS: atom_id res chain seq x y z
N GLU A 1 -10.17 -10.05 6.46
CA GLU A 1 -11.15 -9.28 5.68
C GLU A 1 -10.65 -7.87 5.41
N MET A 2 -10.39 -7.05 6.43
CA MET A 2 -9.91 -5.66 6.28
C MET A 2 -8.64 -5.47 5.43
N ILE A 3 -7.62 -6.34 5.55
CA ILE A 3 -6.41 -6.24 4.70
C ILE A 3 -6.75 -6.37 3.21
N ARG A 4 -7.70 -7.25 2.86
CA ARG A 4 -8.14 -7.43 1.47
C ARG A 4 -8.85 -6.17 0.97
N GLU A 5 -9.69 -5.55 1.79
CA GLU A 5 -10.35 -4.29 1.42
C GLU A 5 -9.35 -3.15 1.22
N MET A 6 -8.31 -3.05 2.06
CA MET A 6 -7.24 -2.08 1.86
C MET A 6 -6.47 -2.33 0.57
N ILE A 7 -6.19 -3.60 0.22
CA ILE A 7 -5.56 -3.98 -1.05
C ILE A 7 -6.43 -3.56 -2.24
N ASP A 8 -7.73 -3.85 -2.18
CA ASP A 8 -8.67 -3.48 -3.24
C ASP A 8 -8.73 -1.95 -3.39
N PHE A 9 -8.78 -1.21 -2.28
CA PHE A 9 -8.73 0.24 -2.25
C PHE A 9 -7.42 0.79 -2.88
N VAL A 10 -6.27 0.25 -2.49
CA VAL A 10 -4.96 0.62 -3.06
C VAL A 10 -4.94 0.44 -4.58
N ASN A 11 -5.50 -0.66 -5.09
CA ASN A 11 -5.52 -0.94 -6.52
C ASN A 11 -6.49 -0.02 -7.28
N VAL A 12 -7.71 0.17 -6.78
CA VAL A 12 -8.72 1.04 -7.41
C VAL A 12 -8.25 2.49 -7.48
N HIS A 13 -7.58 2.97 -6.43
CA HIS A 13 -7.09 4.35 -6.35
C HIS A 13 -5.65 4.52 -6.85
N ASN A 14 -5.00 3.45 -7.32
CA ASN A 14 -3.60 3.42 -7.72
C ASN A 14 -2.66 4.10 -6.69
N ILE A 15 -2.79 3.71 -5.42
CA ILE A 15 -1.96 4.24 -4.34
C ILE A 15 -0.54 3.68 -4.48
N LEU A 16 0.45 4.57 -4.59
CA LEU A 16 1.86 4.22 -4.77
C LEU A 16 2.74 4.55 -3.56
N GLU A 17 2.19 5.22 -2.55
CA GLU A 17 2.89 5.55 -1.30
C GLU A 17 2.03 5.21 -0.08
N MET A 18 2.66 4.60 0.94
CA MET A 18 1.99 4.19 2.18
C MET A 18 1.28 5.38 2.88
N LYS A 19 1.86 6.58 2.76
CA LYS A 19 1.31 7.81 3.33
C LYS A 19 -0.14 8.04 2.89
N ASP A 20 -0.47 7.83 1.62
CA ASP A 20 -1.82 8.12 1.11
C ASP A 20 -2.86 7.16 1.71
N LEU A 21 -2.49 5.89 1.92
CA LEU A 21 -3.33 4.92 2.62
C LEU A 21 -3.52 5.29 4.10
N ILE A 22 -2.47 5.74 4.78
CA ILE A 22 -2.53 6.18 6.19
C ILE A 22 -3.38 7.46 6.33
N ASP A 23 -3.18 8.44 5.45
CA ASP A 23 -3.94 9.70 5.45
C ASP A 23 -5.43 9.44 5.20
N TYR A 24 -5.76 8.51 4.29
CA TYR A 24 -7.15 8.10 4.08
C TYR A 24 -7.72 7.38 5.30
N ALA A 25 -6.98 6.40 5.85
CA ALA A 25 -7.45 5.61 6.98
C ALA A 25 -7.68 6.47 8.23
N SER A 26 -6.76 7.39 8.55
CA SER A 26 -6.89 8.27 9.71
C SER A 26 -8.10 9.22 9.65
N LYS A 27 -8.59 9.55 8.45
CA LYS A 27 -9.71 10.48 8.26
C LYS A 27 -11.05 9.77 8.06
N ASN A 28 -11.06 8.60 7.43
CA ASN A 28 -12.30 7.96 6.95
C ASN A 28 -12.54 6.57 7.54
N ARG A 29 -11.51 5.94 8.11
CA ARG A 29 -11.50 4.56 8.60
C ARG A 29 -10.73 4.49 9.93
N PHE A 30 -11.01 5.47 10.80
CA PHE A 30 -10.26 5.69 12.04
C PHE A 30 -10.49 4.57 13.06
N ASP A 31 -11.69 4.02 13.14
CA ASP A 31 -12.04 3.01 14.14
C ASP A 31 -11.66 1.57 13.73
N ASP A 32 -11.20 1.35 12.50
CA ASP A 32 -10.91 0.02 11.97
C ASP A 32 -9.58 -0.09 11.21
N TRP A 33 -9.46 0.54 10.04
CA TRP A 33 -8.26 0.38 9.21
C TRP A 33 -7.06 1.07 9.83
N PHE A 34 -7.25 2.26 10.40
CA PHE A 34 -6.16 3.02 10.99
C PHE A 34 -5.48 2.28 12.16
N PRO A 35 -6.18 1.79 13.19
CA PRO A 35 -5.55 1.02 14.27
C PRO A 35 -4.94 -0.29 13.75
N LEU A 36 -5.60 -0.99 12.82
CA LEU A 36 -5.05 -2.21 12.23
C LEU A 36 -3.75 -1.96 11.44
N LEU A 37 -3.66 -0.82 10.75
CA LEU A 37 -2.45 -0.36 10.07
C LEU A 37 -1.34 -0.12 11.09
N CYS A 38 -1.60 0.63 12.16
CA CYS A 38 -0.63 0.91 13.20
C CYS A 38 -0.10 -0.36 13.90
N ASP A 39 -0.96 -1.36 14.14
CA ASP A 39 -0.59 -2.51 14.97
C ASP A 39 0.07 -3.64 14.17
N ASN A 40 -0.56 -4.09 13.09
CA ASN A 40 -0.25 -5.41 12.51
C ASN A 40 -0.08 -5.43 10.99
N SER A 41 -0.65 -4.47 10.28
CA SER A 41 -0.73 -4.53 8.81
C SER A 41 0.20 -3.56 8.08
N LEU A 42 0.90 -2.65 8.78
CA LEU A 42 1.81 -1.67 8.18
C LEU A 42 2.83 -2.32 7.23
N ILE A 43 3.51 -3.37 7.69
CA ILE A 43 4.60 -4.02 6.94
C ILE A 43 4.08 -4.66 5.65
N ILE A 44 2.92 -5.32 5.72
CA ILE A 44 2.31 -6.01 4.57
C ILE A 44 1.82 -4.97 3.55
N MET A 45 1.13 -3.93 4.01
CA MET A 45 0.61 -2.88 3.13
C MET A 45 1.70 -2.06 2.48
N ASP A 46 2.76 -1.70 3.23
CA ASP A 46 3.93 -1.01 2.68
C ASP A 46 4.63 -1.86 1.61
N ALA A 47 4.85 -3.15 1.89
CA ALA A 47 5.45 -4.05 0.91
C ALA A 47 4.60 -4.19 -0.36
N TYR A 48 3.28 -4.28 -0.22
CA TYR A 48 2.35 -4.37 -1.34
C TYR A 48 2.38 -3.10 -2.21
N ILE A 49 2.25 -1.93 -1.59
CA ILE A 49 2.27 -0.63 -2.28
C ILE A 49 3.61 -0.42 -3.00
N ARG A 50 4.74 -0.75 -2.35
CA ARG A 50 6.07 -0.70 -2.98
C ARG A 50 6.19 -1.63 -4.18
N SER A 51 5.59 -2.82 -4.12
CA SER A 51 5.56 -3.76 -5.24
C SER A 51 4.78 -3.20 -6.43
N ASN A 52 3.63 -2.55 -6.18
CA ASN A 52 2.85 -1.88 -7.22
C ASN A 52 3.66 -0.78 -7.90
N ARG A 53 4.30 0.10 -7.13
CA ARG A 53 5.19 1.15 -7.67
C ARG A 53 6.35 0.58 -8.48
N ASN A 54 7.01 -0.46 -7.98
CA ASN A 54 8.13 -1.10 -8.69
C ASN A 54 7.68 -1.73 -10.01
N SER A 55 6.48 -2.32 -10.05
CA SER A 55 5.92 -2.93 -11.25
C SER A 55 5.64 -1.92 -12.36
N GLN A 56 5.40 -0.66 -11.99
CA GLN A 56 5.21 0.46 -12.93
C GLN A 56 6.52 1.12 -13.34
N SER A 57 7.61 0.92 -12.58
CA SER A 57 8.91 1.50 -12.90
C SER A 57 9.57 0.78 -14.08
N PRO A 58 10.24 1.51 -15.00
CA PRO A 58 10.93 0.89 -16.12
C PRO A 58 12.04 -0.03 -15.58
N LYS A 59 11.95 -1.31 -15.93
CA LYS A 59 12.96 -2.31 -15.53
C LYS A 59 14.31 -1.89 -16.12
N LYS A 60 15.28 -1.55 -15.26
CA LYS A 60 16.66 -1.34 -15.69
C LYS A 60 17.15 -2.66 -16.30
N ILE A 61 17.42 -2.67 -17.60
CA ILE A 61 18.08 -3.80 -18.26
C ILE A 61 19.52 -3.80 -17.72
N VAL A 62 19.79 -4.67 -16.73
CA VAL A 62 21.16 -4.89 -16.28
C VAL A 62 21.86 -5.65 -17.39
N LYS A 63 22.71 -4.96 -18.17
CA LYS A 63 23.65 -5.61 -19.07
C LYS A 63 24.62 -6.41 -18.20
N LYS A 64 24.54 -7.75 -18.25
CA LYS A 64 25.61 -8.62 -17.76
C LYS A 64 26.86 -8.30 -18.59
N LEU A 65 27.88 -7.74 -17.93
CA LEU A 65 29.24 -7.63 -18.46
C LEU A 65 29.91 -9.01 -18.42
#